data_AF-A0A1Y3SGC7-F1
#
_entry.id   AF-A0A1Y3SGC7-F1
#
_cell.length_a   1.000
_cell.length_b   1.000
_cell.length_c   1.000
_cell.angle_alpha   90.00
_cell.angle_beta   90.00
_cell.angle_gamma   90.00
#
_symmetry.space_group_name_H-M   'P 1'
#
loop_
_entity.id
_entity.type
_entity.pdbx_description
1 polymer ?
#
loop_
_entity_poly.entity_id
_entity_poly.type
_entity_poly.pdbx_seq_one_letter_code
_entity_poly.pdbx_strand_id
1 'polypeptide(L)'
;MIAKTILLALAVIAATYSIVFISVGVLNTDYRFFELGINTFTVHKFSHFPPYMIFWFVWAAGVTLAVNTNFREGISEKFAMTVTVLVNCIGLGILIIPYFVTFYQAGTPGSDLALLSIIRLFPMIPCMAIATILARRLYKKTANIWVAALIIGLLIGLITLANSAVTYYFVMV
;
A
#
# COMPACT_ATOMS: atom_id res chain seq x y z
N MET A 1 26.47 4.03 0.45
CA MET A 1 25.26 3.91 1.30
C MET A 1 24.03 3.52 0.49
N ILE A 2 23.71 4.22 -0.61
CA ILE A 2 22.49 3.99 -1.42
C ILE A 2 22.38 2.56 -1.97
N ALA A 3 23.45 2.00 -2.55
CA ALA A 3 23.43 0.65 -3.11
C ALA A 3 23.07 -0.44 -2.08
N LYS A 4 23.57 -0.31 -0.84
CA LYS A 4 23.25 -1.25 0.26
C LYS A 4 21.77 -1.14 0.66
N THR A 5 21.21 0.07 0.66
CA THR A 5 19.79 0.32 0.93
C THR A 5 18.89 -0.32 -0.12
N ILE A 6 19.21 -0.14 -1.40
CA ILE A 6 18.47 -0.74 -2.51
C ILE A 6 18.55 -2.27 -2.45
N LEU A 7 19.76 -2.81 -2.28
CA LEU A 7 19.98 -4.27 -2.20
C LEU A 7 19.20 -4.89 -1.04
N LEU A 8 19.22 -4.26 0.14
CA LEU A 8 18.47 -4.72 1.30
C LEU A 8 16.97 -4.70 1.03
N ALA A 9 16.44 -3.61 0.46
CA ALA A 9 15.02 -3.51 0.14
C ALA A 9 14.59 -4.60 -0.86
N LEU A 10 15.35 -4.77 -1.94
CA LEU A 10 15.10 -5.81 -2.94
C LEU A 10 15.16 -7.21 -2.34
N ALA A 11 16.14 -7.49 -1.47
CA ALA A 11 16.25 -8.78 -0.79
C ALA A 11 15.03 -9.07 0.10
N VAL A 12 14.57 -8.08 0.87
CA VAL A 12 13.38 -8.21 1.73
C VAL A 12 12.14 -8.48 0.89
N ILE A 13 11.96 -7.75 -0.22
CA ILE A 13 10.79 -7.92 -1.11
C ILE A 13 10.84 -9.28 -1.80
N ALA A 14 11.99 -9.65 -2.34
CA ALA A 14 12.18 -10.95 -2.98
C ALA A 14 11.89 -12.09 -2.01
N ALA A 15 12.40 -12.03 -0.78
CA ALA A 15 12.10 -13.02 0.25
C ALA A 15 10.61 -13.07 0.60
N THR A 16 9.97 -11.91 0.79
CA THR A 16 8.55 -11.82 1.15
C THR A 16 7.65 -12.36 0.04
N TYR A 17 7.88 -11.96 -1.22
CA TYR A 17 7.08 -12.43 -2.35
C TYR A 17 7.38 -13.88 -2.72
N SER A 18 8.60 -14.38 -2.51
CA SER A 18 8.90 -15.80 -2.73
C SER A 18 8.04 -16.70 -1.84
N ILE A 19 7.78 -16.28 -0.60
CA ILE A 19 6.85 -17.01 0.29
C ILE A 19 5.45 -17.05 -0.32
N VAL A 20 4.95 -15.93 -0.85
CA VAL A 20 3.63 -15.88 -1.51
C VAL A 20 3.58 -16.81 -2.72
N PHE A 21 4.61 -16.76 -3.60
CA PHE A 21 4.69 -17.61 -4.78
C PHE A 21 4.76 -19.10 -4.42
N ILE A 22 5.54 -19.47 -3.41
CA ILE A 22 5.64 -20.86 -2.93
C ILE A 22 4.30 -21.31 -2.35
N SER A 23 3.68 -20.51 -1.49
CA SER A 23 2.41 -20.90 -0.87
C SER A 23 1.27 -21.03 -1.87
N VAL A 24 1.18 -20.13 -2.86
CA VAL A 24 0.17 -20.27 -3.93
C VAL A 24 0.49 -21.47 -4.81
N GLY A 25 1.75 -21.67 -5.21
CA GLY A 25 2.14 -22.73 -6.14
C GLY A 25 2.13 -24.14 -5.54
N VAL A 26 2.48 -24.29 -4.26
CA VAL A 26 2.59 -25.58 -3.57
C VAL A 26 1.33 -25.89 -2.76
N LEU A 27 0.79 -24.90 -2.04
CA LEU A 27 -0.32 -25.11 -1.10
C LEU A 27 -1.68 -24.70 -1.68
N ASN A 28 -1.73 -24.13 -2.89
CA ASN A 28 -2.95 -23.59 -3.51
C ASN A 28 -3.76 -22.68 -2.57
N THR A 29 -3.07 -21.94 -1.71
CA THR A 29 -3.71 -21.08 -0.71
C THR A 29 -4.11 -19.75 -1.35
N ASP A 30 -5.36 -19.31 -1.10
CA ASP A 30 -5.83 -17.98 -1.48
C ASP A 30 -5.58 -16.98 -0.33
N TYR A 31 -4.91 -15.86 -0.63
CA TYR A 31 -4.56 -14.80 0.32
C TYR A 31 -5.47 -13.57 0.24
N ARG A 32 -6.66 -13.72 -0.33
CA ARG A 32 -7.67 -12.65 -0.36
C ARG A 32 -8.40 -12.58 0.97
N PHE A 33 -8.23 -11.45 1.64
CA PHE A 33 -9.11 -11.04 2.73
C PHE A 33 -9.93 -9.84 2.26
N PHE A 34 -11.21 -10.08 1.94
CA PHE A 34 -12.07 -9.09 1.29
C PHE A 34 -11.45 -8.64 -0.05
N GLU A 35 -11.41 -7.33 -0.34
CA GLU A 35 -10.75 -6.75 -1.52
C GLU A 35 -9.20 -6.74 -1.41
N LEU A 36 -8.63 -7.04 -0.25
CA LEU A 36 -7.18 -7.08 -0.07
C LEU A 36 -6.65 -8.47 -0.47
N GLY A 37 -6.22 -8.59 -1.73
CA GLY A 37 -5.53 -9.78 -2.23
C GLY A 37 -4.02 -9.62 -2.26
N ILE A 38 -3.28 -10.47 -1.54
CA ILE A 38 -1.83 -10.60 -1.76
C ILE A 38 -1.62 -11.75 -2.74
N ASN A 39 -1.71 -11.45 -4.03
CA ASN A 39 -1.69 -12.45 -5.08
C ASN A 39 -0.35 -12.49 -5.83
N THR A 40 -0.05 -13.64 -6.43
CA THR A 40 0.99 -13.75 -7.44
C THR A 40 0.60 -12.96 -8.69
N PHE A 41 1.58 -12.46 -9.42
CA PHE A 41 1.38 -11.73 -10.67
C PHE A 41 2.06 -12.46 -11.83
N THR A 42 1.50 -12.32 -13.03
CA THR A 42 2.13 -12.81 -14.26
C THR A 42 3.24 -11.86 -14.70
N VAL A 43 4.20 -12.37 -15.48
CA VAL A 43 5.31 -11.57 -16.02
C VAL A 43 4.80 -10.35 -16.82
N HIS A 44 3.69 -10.49 -17.54
CA HIS A 44 3.05 -9.40 -18.28
C HIS A 44 2.52 -8.27 -17.38
N LYS A 45 2.07 -8.56 -16.17
CA LYS A 45 1.69 -7.50 -15.23
C LYS A 45 2.92 -6.77 -14.72
N PHE A 46 4.05 -7.48 -14.53
CA PHE A 46 5.28 -6.89 -14.01
C PHE A 46 5.86 -5.78 -14.90
N SER A 47 5.68 -5.85 -16.23
CA SER A 47 6.12 -4.76 -17.13
C SER A 47 5.40 -3.43 -16.86
N HIS A 48 4.21 -3.47 -16.25
CA HIS A 48 3.44 -2.30 -15.86
C HIS A 48 3.77 -1.82 -14.44
N PHE A 49 4.70 -2.47 -13.72
CA PHE A 49 5.09 -2.11 -12.37
C PHE A 49 5.78 -0.74 -12.22
N PRO A 50 6.64 -0.25 -13.15
CA PRO A 50 7.38 1.00 -12.95
C PRO A 50 6.55 2.22 -12.53
N PRO A 51 5.40 2.54 -13.14
CA PRO A 51 4.56 3.66 -12.68
C PRO A 51 4.01 3.46 -11.26
N TYR A 52 3.57 2.25 -10.91
CA TYR A 52 3.12 1.94 -9.54
C TYR A 52 4.27 2.08 -8.53
N MET A 53 5.46 1.57 -8.88
CA MET A 53 6.65 1.69 -8.05
C MET A 53 6.96 3.16 -7.72
N ILE A 54 6.97 4.03 -8.72
CA ILE A 54 7.29 5.46 -8.53
C ILE A 54 6.25 6.11 -7.62
N PHE A 55 4.96 5.94 -7.95
CA PHE A 55 3.87 6.53 -7.17
C PHE A 55 3.91 6.09 -5.70
N TRP A 56 3.97 4.78 -5.47
CA TRP A 56 3.95 4.24 -4.11
C TRP A 56 5.25 4.49 -3.35
N PHE A 57 6.39 4.60 -4.03
CA PHE A 57 7.64 5.01 -3.41
C PHE A 57 7.57 6.46 -2.91
N VAL A 58 7.09 7.39 -3.73
CA VAL A 58 6.96 8.80 -3.33
C VAL A 58 6.01 8.93 -2.14
N TRP A 59 4.87 8.25 -2.19
CA TRP A 59 3.94 8.20 -1.08
C TRP A 59 4.58 7.59 0.18
N ALA A 60 5.27 6.45 0.07
CA ALA A 60 5.91 5.79 1.20
C ALA A 60 7.06 6.63 1.78
N ALA A 61 7.79 7.38 0.96
CA ALA A 61 8.80 8.35 1.39
C ALA A 61 8.15 9.47 2.21
N GLY A 62 7.01 10.01 1.77
CA GLY A 62 6.23 11.00 2.52
C GLY A 62 5.76 10.48 3.87
N VAL A 63 5.17 9.28 3.91
CA VAL A 63 4.71 8.65 5.16
C VAL A 63 5.88 8.39 6.12
N THR A 64 6.95 7.78 5.63
CA THR A 64 8.11 7.44 6.47
C THR A 64 8.83 8.67 6.99
N LEU A 65 8.88 9.76 6.23
CA LEU A 65 9.37 11.04 6.71
C LEU A 65 8.46 11.57 7.82
N ALA A 66 7.17 11.73 7.54
CA ALA A 66 6.20 12.32 8.48
C ALA A 66 6.09 11.55 9.82
N VAL A 67 6.18 10.22 9.80
CA VAL A 67 6.12 9.37 10.99
C VAL A 67 7.38 9.47 11.85
N ASN A 68 8.54 9.69 11.22
CA ASN A 68 9.84 9.63 11.92
C ASN A 68 10.45 11.00 12.22
N THR A 69 9.97 12.09 11.62
CA THR A 69 10.42 13.45 11.96
C THR A 69 9.56 14.13 13.03
N ASN A 70 8.26 13.80 13.12
CA ASN A 70 7.32 14.45 14.03
C ASN A 70 7.26 13.83 15.44
N PHE A 71 8.42 13.46 16.02
CA PHE A 71 8.41 12.93 17.38
C PHE A 71 7.91 13.98 18.37
N ARG A 72 6.80 13.66 19.03
CA ARG A 72 6.22 14.48 20.08
C ARG A 72 6.84 14.09 21.41
N GLU A 73 7.74 14.93 21.91
CA GLU A 73 8.25 14.82 23.27
C GLU A 73 7.09 14.85 24.27
N GLY A 74 7.14 14.02 25.32
CA GLY A 74 6.12 13.98 26.37
C GLY A 74 4.86 13.15 26.09
N ILE A 75 4.72 12.51 24.91
CA ILE A 75 3.58 11.64 24.59
C ILE A 75 4.02 10.17 24.55
N SER A 76 3.19 9.26 25.09
CA SER A 76 3.46 7.83 25.00
C SER A 76 3.56 7.36 23.54
N GLU A 77 4.57 6.56 23.21
CA GLU A 77 4.82 6.14 21.83
C GLU A 77 3.63 5.39 21.22
N LYS A 78 2.92 4.58 22.03
CA LYS A 78 1.74 3.85 21.57
C LYS A 78 0.62 4.80 21.17
N PHE A 79 0.35 5.83 21.99
CA PHE A 79 -0.68 6.81 21.67
C PHE A 79 -0.32 7.63 20.43
N ALA A 80 0.92 8.11 20.34
CA ALA A 80 1.41 8.82 19.16
C ALA A 80 1.23 7.98 17.89
N MET A 81 1.62 6.70 17.93
CA MET A 81 1.45 5.78 16.81
C MET A 81 -0.01 5.57 16.42
N THR A 82 -0.92 5.38 17.39
CA THR A 82 -2.35 5.23 17.10
C THR A 82 -2.91 6.47 16.41
N VAL A 83 -2.58 7.66 16.91
CA VAL A 83 -3.01 8.93 16.30
C VAL A 83 -2.44 9.07 14.89
N THR A 84 -1.16 8.76 14.67
CA THR A 84 -0.55 8.83 13.34
C THR A 84 -1.18 7.86 12.35
N VAL A 85 -1.52 6.64 12.78
CA VAL A 85 -2.25 5.66 11.96
C VAL A 85 -3.63 6.21 11.57
N LEU A 86 -4.39 6.74 12.53
CA LEU A 86 -5.70 7.32 12.27
C LEU A 86 -5.61 8.48 11.28
N VAL A 87 -4.68 9.42 11.50
CA VAL A 87 -4.46 10.56 10.59
C VAL A 87 -4.09 10.10 9.18
N ASN A 88 -3.26 9.06 9.05
CA ASN A 88 -2.90 8.53 7.73
C ASN A 88 -4.12 7.92 7.01
N CYS A 89 -5.03 7.27 7.74
CA CYS A 89 -6.25 6.70 7.15
C CYS A 89 -7.36 7.73 6.85
N ILE A 90 -7.37 8.89 7.53
CA ILE A 90 -8.39 9.93 7.32
C ILE A 90 -8.42 10.41 5.86
N GLY A 91 -7.27 10.52 5.21
CA GLY A 91 -7.18 10.94 3.81
C GLY A 91 -8.02 10.07 2.87
N LEU A 92 -8.00 8.73 3.06
CA LEU A 92 -8.88 7.82 2.31
C LEU A 92 -10.35 7.92 2.75
N GLY A 93 -10.59 8.13 4.04
CA GLY A 93 -11.95 8.33 4.57
C GLY A 93 -12.66 9.50 3.89
N ILE A 94 -11.95 10.61 3.65
CA ILE A 94 -12.48 11.79 2.94
C ILE A 94 -12.90 11.46 1.50
N LEU A 95 -12.25 10.50 0.85
CA LEU A 95 -12.60 10.09 -0.52
C LEU A 95 -13.76 9.07 -0.54
N ILE A 96 -13.81 8.18 0.44
CA ILE A 96 -14.74 7.05 0.47
C ILE A 96 -16.11 7.47 1.05
N ILE A 97 -16.12 8.21 2.17
CA ILE A 97 -17.34 8.52 2.93
C ILE A 97 -18.36 9.31 2.08
N PRO A 98 -18.00 10.37 1.34
CA PRO A 98 -18.99 11.15 0.59
C PRO A 98 -19.75 10.31 -0.44
N TYR A 99 -19.10 9.34 -1.08
CA TYR A 99 -19.76 8.46 -2.03
C TYR A 99 -20.77 7.52 -1.37
N PHE A 100 -20.44 6.97 -0.20
CA PHE A 100 -21.41 6.15 0.53
C PHE A 100 -22.58 6.97 1.07
N VAL A 101 -22.36 8.24 1.44
CA VAL A 101 -23.43 9.16 1.84
C VAL A 101 -24.37 9.44 0.66
N THR A 102 -23.84 9.76 -0.53
CA THR A 102 -24.68 10.00 -1.70
C THR A 102 -25.40 8.73 -2.17
N PHE A 103 -24.74 7.57 -2.11
CA PHE A 103 -25.36 6.27 -2.38
C PHE A 103 -26.54 6.00 -1.45
N TYR A 104 -26.36 6.23 -0.14
CA TYR A 104 -27.41 6.04 0.85
C TYR A 104 -28.60 6.99 0.64
N GLN A 105 -28.34 8.25 0.26
CA GLN A 105 -29.38 9.25 0.00
C GLN A 105 -30.14 9.01 -1.31
N ALA A 106 -29.42 8.62 -2.38
CA ALA A 106 -30.00 8.45 -3.71
C ALA A 106 -30.63 7.07 -3.94
N GLY A 107 -30.32 6.07 -3.11
CA GLY A 107 -30.80 4.69 -3.23
C GLY A 107 -30.26 3.93 -4.45
N THR A 108 -29.40 4.57 -5.27
CA THR A 108 -28.76 4.00 -6.45
C THR A 108 -27.28 4.35 -6.44
N PRO A 109 -26.39 3.43 -6.87
CA PRO A 109 -24.98 3.74 -7.00
C PRO A 109 -24.81 4.84 -8.05
N GLY A 110 -23.79 5.69 -7.85
CA GLY A 110 -23.31 6.55 -8.94
C GLY A 110 -22.83 5.70 -10.12
N SER A 111 -22.19 6.32 -11.13
CA SER A 111 -21.70 5.58 -12.30
C SER A 111 -20.85 4.35 -11.91
N ASP A 112 -20.95 3.26 -12.69
CA ASP A 112 -20.23 2.01 -12.43
C ASP A 112 -18.70 2.22 -12.30
N LEU A 113 -18.17 3.16 -13.09
CA LEU A 113 -16.76 3.58 -13.02
C LEU A 113 -16.40 4.21 -11.67
N ALA A 114 -17.29 5.03 -11.10
CA ALA A 114 -17.08 5.63 -9.79
C ALA A 114 -17.15 4.57 -8.68
N LEU A 115 -18.11 3.64 -8.77
CA LEU A 115 -18.25 2.54 -7.82
C LEU A 115 -17.00 1.66 -7.78
N LEU A 116 -16.54 1.21 -8.94
CA LEU A 116 -15.35 0.37 -9.07
C LEU A 116 -14.08 1.07 -8.55
N SER A 117 -13.97 2.38 -8.78
CA SER A 117 -12.82 3.15 -8.30
C SER A 117 -12.79 3.25 -6.78
N ILE A 118 -13.96 3.39 -6.14
CA ILE A 118 -14.07 3.58 -4.69
C ILE A 118 -13.93 2.26 -3.94
N ILE A 119 -14.48 1.16 -4.47
CA ILE A 119 -14.29 -0.18 -3.90
C ILE A 119 -12.81 -0.56 -3.86
N ARG A 120 -12.02 -0.16 -4.87
CA ARG A 120 -10.57 -0.40 -4.90
C ARG A 120 -9.77 0.39 -3.85
N LEU A 121 -10.34 1.47 -3.30
CA LEU A 121 -9.71 2.25 -2.23
C LEU A 121 -9.91 1.62 -0.84
N PHE A 122 -10.95 0.80 -0.67
CA PHE A 122 -11.24 0.11 0.59
C PHE A 122 -10.07 -0.74 1.13
N PRO A 123 -9.40 -1.60 0.33
CA PRO A 123 -8.24 -2.36 0.80
C PRO A 123 -7.01 -1.50 1.07
N MET A 124 -6.99 -0.23 0.63
CA MET A 124 -5.88 0.66 0.94
C MET A 124 -5.90 1.14 2.40
N ILE A 125 -7.06 1.17 3.07
CA ILE A 125 -7.17 1.56 4.48
C ILE A 125 -6.28 0.69 5.39
N PRO A 126 -6.39 -0.66 5.39
CA PRO A 126 -5.49 -1.49 6.19
C PRO A 126 -4.03 -1.38 5.71
N CYS A 127 -3.78 -1.21 4.40
CA CYS A 127 -2.43 -0.99 3.88
C CYS A 127 -1.78 0.28 4.47
N MET A 128 -2.52 1.39 4.59
CA MET A 128 -2.02 2.62 5.19
C MET A 128 -1.72 2.46 6.68
N ALA A 129 -2.59 1.77 7.41
CA ALA A 129 -2.36 1.49 8.82
C ALA A 129 -1.09 0.64 9.03
N ILE A 130 -0.95 -0.44 8.27
CA ILE A 130 0.22 -1.32 8.31
C ILE A 130 1.49 -0.57 7.88
N ALA A 131 1.43 0.22 6.80
CA ALA A 131 2.54 1.02 6.31
C ALA A 131 3.08 1.98 7.36
N THR A 132 2.19 2.67 8.09
CA THR A 132 2.57 3.59 9.17
C THR A 132 3.33 2.87 10.27
N ILE A 133 2.85 1.69 10.69
CA ILE A 133 3.48 0.87 11.72
C ILE A 133 4.84 0.34 11.23
N LEU A 134 4.89 -0.17 10.00
CA LEU A 134 6.12 -0.68 9.39
C LEU A 134 7.16 0.43 9.21
N ALA A 135 6.75 1.63 8.79
CA ALA A 135 7.62 2.78 8.61
C ALA A 135 8.40 3.08 9.89
N ARG A 136 7.71 3.05 11.03
CA ARG A 136 8.31 3.24 12.34
C ARG A 136 9.23 2.09 12.74
N ARG A 137 8.76 0.85 12.61
CA ARG A 137 9.52 -0.34 13.03
C ARG A 137 10.79 -0.53 12.22
N LEU A 138 10.73 -0.30 10.91
CA LEU A 138 11.87 -0.38 10.01
C LEU A 138 12.86 0.74 10.30
N TYR A 139 12.39 1.97 10.54
CA TYR A 139 13.27 3.08 10.91
C TYR A 139 14.03 2.81 12.22
N LYS A 140 13.37 2.30 13.26
CA LYS A 140 14.03 1.94 14.52
C LYS A 140 15.13 0.89 14.37
N LYS A 141 15.00 -0.04 13.42
CA LYS A 141 15.98 -1.11 13.19
C LYS A 141 17.10 -0.70 12.25
N THR A 142 16.83 0.18 11.28
CA THR A 142 17.77 0.51 10.19
C THR A 142 18.39 1.90 10.31
N ALA A 143 17.82 2.77 11.15
CA ALA A 143 18.14 4.19 11.25
C ALA A 143 18.11 4.92 9.90
N ASN A 144 17.38 4.39 8.90
CA ASN A 144 17.37 4.91 7.54
C ASN A 144 15.93 4.93 6.99
N ILE A 145 15.43 6.14 6.72
CA ILE A 145 14.07 6.39 6.22
C ILE A 145 13.88 5.77 4.82
N TRP A 146 14.90 5.82 3.98
CA TRP A 146 14.84 5.33 2.59
C TRP A 146 14.67 3.82 2.49
N VAL A 147 15.24 3.06 3.42
CA VAL A 147 15.04 1.60 3.47
C VAL A 147 13.57 1.29 3.73
N ALA A 148 12.96 1.98 4.70
CA ALA A 148 11.54 1.82 5.01
C ALA A 148 10.66 2.24 3.83
N ALA A 149 10.96 3.37 3.19
CA ALA A 149 10.21 3.89 2.04
C ALA A 149 10.24 2.92 0.85
N LEU A 150 11.42 2.39 0.51
CA LEU A 150 11.58 1.42 -0.57
C LEU A 150 10.81 0.13 -0.30
N ILE A 151 10.97 -0.45 0.89
CA ILE A 151 10.29 -1.71 1.25
C ILE A 151 8.77 -1.52 1.18
N ILE A 152 8.24 -0.49 1.84
CA ILE A 152 6.78 -0.25 1.91
C ILE A 152 6.22 0.11 0.53
N GLY A 153 6.88 1.01 -0.20
CA GLY A 153 6.42 1.48 -1.52
C GLY A 153 6.40 0.36 -2.55
N LEU A 154 7.45 -0.47 -2.59
CA LEU A 154 7.50 -1.60 -3.51
C LEU A 154 6.50 -2.71 -3.11
N LEU A 155 6.35 -3.02 -1.82
CA LEU A 155 5.39 -4.02 -1.37
C LEU A 155 3.95 -3.63 -1.72
N ILE A 156 3.54 -2.40 -1.39
CA ILE A 156 2.19 -1.92 -1.71
C ILE A 156 2.02 -1.80 -3.23
N GLY A 157 3.03 -1.32 -3.95
CA GLY A 157 2.98 -1.27 -5.41
C GLY A 157 2.75 -2.64 -6.05
N LEU A 158 3.38 -3.70 -5.54
CA LEU A 158 3.16 -5.06 -6.04
C LEU A 158 1.77 -5.59 -5.68
N ILE A 159 1.26 -5.30 -4.47
CA ILE A 159 -0.11 -5.67 -4.07
C ILE A 159 -1.13 -4.97 -4.98
N THR A 160 -0.97 -3.67 -5.22
CA THR A 160 -1.84 -2.90 -6.12
C THR A 160 -1.77 -3.43 -7.55
N LEU A 161 -0.58 -3.75 -8.05
CA LEU A 161 -0.40 -4.33 -9.38
C LEU A 161 -1.09 -5.69 -9.52
N ALA A 162 -0.96 -6.56 -8.52
CA ALA A 162 -1.55 -7.89 -8.54
C ALA A 162 -3.08 -7.84 -8.61
N ASN A 163 -3.69 -6.93 -7.82
CA ASN A 163 -5.14 -6.74 -7.74
C ASN A 163 -5.72 -5.88 -8.87
N SER A 164 -4.88 -5.12 -9.58
CA SER A 164 -5.32 -4.36 -10.74
C SER A 164 -5.60 -5.31 -11.91
N ALA A 165 -6.80 -5.16 -12.48
CA ALA A 165 -7.05 -5.61 -13.83
C ALA A 165 -6.31 -4.66 -14.78
N VAL A 166 -5.37 -5.18 -15.57
CA VAL A 166 -4.78 -4.41 -16.66
C VAL A 166 -5.82 -4.42 -17.77
N THR A 167 -6.74 -3.46 -17.74
CA THR A 167 -7.71 -3.26 -18.83
C THR A 167 -7.04 -2.42 -19.90
N TYR A 168 -6.94 -2.95 -21.12
CA TYR A 168 -6.19 -2.42 -22.28
C TYR A 168 -6.67 -1.05 -22.85
N TYR A 169 -7.29 -0.16 -22.07
CA TYR A 169 -7.91 1.08 -22.59
C TYR A 169 -7.12 2.38 -22.38
N PHE A 170 -5.84 2.34 -22.00
CA PHE A 170 -5.03 3.56 -21.80
C PHE A 170 -3.92 3.76 -22.84
N VAL A 171 -4.03 3.12 -24.00
CA VAL A 171 -3.28 3.49 -25.22
C VAL A 171 -4.23 3.32 -26.41
N MET A 172 -4.41 4.38 -27.19
CA MET A 172 -5.35 4.55 -28.32
C MET A 172 -6.67 5.25 -27.98
N VAL A 173 -6.57 6.52 -27.56
CA VAL A 173 -7.25 7.62 -28.26
C VAL A 173 -6.21 8.72 -28.49
#